data_AF-A0A816EC25-F1
#
_entry.id   AF-A0A816EC25-F1
#
_cell.length_a   1.000
_cell.length_b   1.000
_cell.length_c   1.000
_cell.angle_alpha   90.00
_cell.angle_beta   90.00
_cell.angle_gamma   90.00
#
_symmetry.space_group_name_H-M   'P 1'
#
loop_
_entity.id
_entity.type
_entity.pdbx_description
1 polymer ?
#
loop_
_entity_poly.entity_id
_entity_poly.type
_entity_poly.pdbx_seq_one_letter_code
_entity_poly.pdbx_strand_id
1 'polypeptide(L)'
;ETLFMEFLHKFGPSIFPLSRLTLLGKRILLYSRSPIGSLCNAVYFLHLLNQSINPLFFVTIKDLPMLGEETSYIACTTENIFQEKKSTYDVFINCDDEVLFQTNDSSLQPIIKLTRNDRNRLKKPMT
;
A
#
# COMPACT_ATOMS: atom_id res chain seq x y z
N GLU A 1 20.88 1.69 2.21
CA GLU A 1 20.57 0.24 2.10
C GLU A 1 19.59 -0.28 3.15
N THR A 2 19.63 0.17 4.42
CA THR A 2 18.78 -0.37 5.50
C THR A 2 17.27 -0.19 5.28
N LEU A 3 16.80 0.99 4.89
CA LEU A 3 15.36 1.29 4.76
C LEU A 3 14.64 0.43 3.69
N PHE A 4 15.32 0.14 2.59
CA PHE A 4 14.77 -0.71 1.55
C PHE A 4 14.68 -2.18 2.00
N MET A 5 15.69 -2.66 2.74
CA MET A 5 15.65 -3.99 3.34
C MET A 5 14.55 -4.11 4.39
N GLU A 6 14.34 -3.08 5.22
CA GLU A 6 13.21 -3.02 6.15
C GLU A 6 11.86 -3.07 5.42
N PHE A 7 11.73 -2.34 4.30
CA PHE A 7 10.56 -2.41 3.44
C PHE A 7 10.34 -3.83 2.89
N LEU A 8 11.38 -4.45 2.32
CA LEU A 8 11.28 -5.82 1.80
C LEU A 8 10.96 -6.84 2.91
N HIS A 9 11.50 -6.66 4.11
CA HIS A 9 11.22 -7.53 5.25
C HIS A 9 9.79 -7.35 5.76
N LYS A 10 9.32 -6.10 5.91
CA LYS A 10 7.97 -5.76 6.38
C LYS A 10 6.89 -6.28 5.43
N PHE A 11 7.06 -6.06 4.13
CA PHE A 11 6.05 -6.43 3.15
C PHE A 11 6.24 -7.85 2.63
N GLY A 12 7.46 -8.39 2.61
CA GLY A 12 7.74 -9.74 2.12
C GLY A 12 7.07 -10.00 0.77
N PRO A 13 6.43 -11.16 0.56
CA PRO A 13 5.68 -11.45 -0.66
C PRO A 13 4.56 -10.46 -1.01
N SER A 14 4.04 -9.69 -0.04
CA SER A 14 3.01 -8.68 -0.28
C SER A 14 3.48 -7.50 -1.14
N ILE A 15 4.80 -7.36 -1.40
CA ILE A 15 5.30 -6.39 -2.39
C ILE A 15 4.74 -6.65 -3.80
N PHE A 16 4.40 -7.90 -4.13
CA PHE A 16 3.87 -8.23 -5.46
C PHE A 16 2.44 -7.75 -5.69
N PRO A 17 1.45 -8.00 -4.80
CA PRO A 17 0.15 -7.35 -4.91
C PRO A 17 0.24 -5.83 -4.80
N LEU A 18 1.10 -5.29 -3.93
CA LEU A 18 1.33 -3.84 -3.84
C LEU A 18 1.81 -3.23 -5.17
N SER A 19 2.87 -3.79 -5.75
CA SER A 19 3.40 -3.33 -7.04
C SER A 19 2.37 -3.40 -8.16
N ARG A 20 1.55 -4.46 -8.22
CA ARG A 20 0.44 -4.54 -9.18
C ARG A 20 -0.55 -3.38 -9.01
N LEU A 21 -0.98 -3.12 -7.77
CA LEU A 21 -1.92 -2.02 -7.48
C LEU A 21 -1.31 -0.65 -7.84
N THR A 22 -0.04 -0.44 -7.50
CA THR A 22 0.69 0.79 -7.80
C THR A 22 0.82 1.02 -9.30
N LEU A 23 1.19 0.00 -10.07
CA LEU A 23 1.29 0.08 -11.54
C LEU A 23 -0.08 0.29 -12.21
N LEU A 24 -1.16 -0.19 -11.58
CA LEU A 24 -2.53 0.05 -12.03
C LEU A 24 -3.07 1.44 -11.64
N GLY A 25 -2.29 2.26 -10.92
CA GLY A 25 -2.70 3.60 -10.49
C GLY A 25 -3.88 3.59 -9.52
N LYS A 26 -3.98 2.55 -8.67
CA LYS A 26 -5.06 2.45 -7.68
C LYS A 26 -4.84 3.42 -6.51
N ARG A 27 -5.93 3.84 -5.89
CA ARG A 27 -5.94 4.63 -4.65
C ARG A 27 -5.64 3.71 -3.47
N ILE A 28 -4.40 3.72 -3.00
CA ILE A 28 -3.87 2.83 -1.98
C ILE A 28 -3.70 3.60 -0.67
N LEU A 29 -4.34 3.13 0.41
CA LEU A 29 -4.19 3.70 1.74
C LEU A 29 -3.55 2.69 2.69
N LEU A 30 -2.31 2.98 3.12
CA LEU A 30 -1.58 2.20 4.11
C LEU A 30 -1.91 2.70 5.53
N TYR A 31 -2.17 1.79 6.46
CA TYR A 31 -2.47 2.12 7.84
C TYR A 31 -1.55 1.37 8.81
N SER A 32 -1.07 2.06 9.84
CA SER A 32 -0.35 1.46 10.97
C SER A 32 -0.42 2.39 12.19
N ARG A 33 -0.59 1.84 13.40
CA ARG A 33 -0.55 2.56 14.69
C ARG A 33 0.87 2.98 15.08
N SER A 34 1.90 2.40 14.46
CA SER A 34 3.31 2.54 14.84
C SER A 34 4.26 2.46 13.64
N PRO A 35 5.51 2.92 13.78
CA PRO A 35 5.93 4.26 13.38
C PRO A 35 5.62 4.57 11.90
N ILE A 36 5.01 5.74 11.68
CA ILE A 36 4.57 6.23 10.37
C ILE A 36 5.69 6.31 9.34
N GLY A 37 6.93 6.57 9.78
CA GLY A 37 8.10 6.67 8.90
C GLY A 37 8.34 5.41 8.05
N SER A 38 8.04 4.23 8.59
CA SER A 38 8.13 2.97 7.83
C SER A 38 7.13 2.93 6.66
N LEU A 39 5.94 3.50 6.83
CA LEU A 39 4.95 3.62 5.77
C LEU A 39 5.26 4.75 4.79
N CYS A 40 5.80 5.88 5.26
CA CYS A 40 6.27 6.95 4.37
C CYS A 40 7.37 6.44 3.41
N ASN A 41 8.27 5.58 3.90
CA ASN A 41 9.26 4.91 3.05
C ASN A 41 8.58 3.99 2.02
N ALA A 42 7.53 3.26 2.41
CA ALA A 42 6.77 2.44 1.49
C ALA A 42 6.08 3.28 0.40
N VAL A 43 5.45 4.40 0.77
CA VAL A 43 4.88 5.40 -0.16
C VAL A 43 5.95 5.85 -1.16
N TYR A 44 7.15 6.21 -0.68
CA TYR A 44 8.27 6.62 -1.52
C TYR A 44 8.69 5.51 -2.51
N PHE A 45 8.96 4.29 -2.04
CA PHE A 45 9.42 3.20 -2.91
C PHE A 45 8.38 2.79 -3.95
N LEU A 46 7.10 2.84 -3.58
CA LEU A 46 6.01 2.54 -4.52
C LEU A 46 5.82 3.68 -5.53
N HIS A 47 5.97 4.94 -5.14
CA HIS A 47 5.99 6.05 -6.09
C HIS A 47 7.15 5.94 -7.09
N LEU A 48 8.33 5.46 -6.66
CA LEU A 48 9.43 5.19 -7.60
C LEU A 48 9.09 4.12 -8.65
N LEU A 49 8.20 3.18 -8.33
CA LEU A 49 7.75 2.15 -9.27
C LEU A 49 6.79 2.72 -10.32
N ASN A 50 6.00 3.74 -9.97
CA ASN A 50 5.08 4.42 -10.88
C ASN A 50 5.05 5.92 -10.56
N GLN A 51 5.88 6.73 -11.23
CA GLN A 51 6.00 8.17 -10.94
C GLN A 51 4.72 8.97 -11.24
N SER A 52 3.73 8.36 -11.91
CA SER A 52 2.42 8.97 -12.16
C SER A 52 1.44 8.84 -10.98
N ILE A 53 1.74 8.02 -9.95
CA ILE A 53 0.90 7.90 -8.75
C ILE A 53 1.22 9.02 -7.76
N ASN A 54 0.22 9.72 -7.24
CA ASN A 54 0.43 10.83 -6.31
C ASN A 54 0.89 10.32 -4.92
N PRO A 55 2.10 10.68 -4.43
CA PRO A 55 2.59 10.24 -3.13
C PRO A 55 2.11 11.17 -2.01
N LEU A 56 1.23 10.67 -1.14
CA LEU A 56 0.68 11.40 -0.01
C LEU A 56 1.27 10.87 1.31
N PHE A 57 2.43 11.40 1.72
CA PHE A 57 3.24 10.84 2.80
C PHE A 57 2.58 10.79 4.18
N PHE A 58 1.52 11.55 4.42
CA PHE A 58 0.72 11.43 5.62
C PHE A 58 -0.65 12.06 5.37
N VAL A 59 -1.72 11.32 5.66
CA VAL A 59 -3.10 11.80 5.51
C VAL A 59 -3.88 11.56 6.79
N THR A 60 -4.82 12.46 7.02
CA THR A 60 -5.69 12.48 8.19
C THR A 60 -7.16 12.57 7.78
N ILE A 61 -8.08 12.44 8.74
CA ILE A 61 -9.52 12.64 8.50
C ILE A 61 -9.87 13.98 7.85
N LYS A 62 -9.00 15.00 7.99
CA LYS A 62 -9.20 16.31 7.35
C LYS A 62 -9.07 16.24 5.82
N ASP A 63 -8.33 15.25 5.33
CA ASP A 63 -8.01 15.06 3.92
C ASP A 63 -9.03 14.17 3.20
N LEU A 64 -10.06 13.67 3.90
CA LEU A 64 -11.12 12.83 3.33
C LEU A 64 -11.77 13.41 2.06
N PRO A 65 -12.11 14.72 1.98
CA PRO A 65 -12.68 15.29 0.76
C PRO A 65 -11.73 15.17 -0.43
N MET A 66 -10.48 15.57 -0.25
CA MET A 66 -9.43 15.49 -1.27
C MET A 66 -9.22 14.04 -1.72
N LEU A 67 -9.13 13.08 -0.78
CA LEU A 67 -8.92 11.67 -1.11
C LEU A 67 -10.06 11.06 -1.92
N GLY A 68 -11.29 11.57 -1.73
CA GLY A 68 -12.45 11.16 -2.52
C GLY A 68 -12.41 11.64 -3.98
N GLU A 69 -11.72 12.75 -4.25
CA GLU A 69 -11.60 13.37 -5.59
C GLU A 69 -10.38 12.87 -6.38
N GLU A 70 -9.33 12.43 -5.67
CA GLU A 70 -8.14 11.88 -6.29
C GLU A 70 -8.45 10.66 -7.17
N THR A 71 -7.78 10.56 -8.31
CA THR A 71 -7.94 9.44 -9.25
C THR A 71 -6.92 8.32 -9.03
N SER A 72 -5.75 8.66 -8.47
CA SER A 72 -4.62 7.75 -8.28
C SER A 72 -3.67 8.30 -7.23
N TYR A 73 -3.54 7.61 -6.10
CA TYR A 73 -2.63 8.01 -5.04
C TYR A 73 -2.13 6.82 -4.25
N ILE A 74 -1.00 7.01 -3.58
CA ILE A 74 -0.60 6.16 -2.47
C ILE A 74 -0.34 6.99 -1.23
N ALA A 75 -1.02 6.66 -0.15
CA ALA A 75 -1.00 7.41 1.09
C ALA A 75 -0.73 6.52 2.29
N CYS A 76 -0.34 7.13 3.41
CA CYS A 76 -0.34 6.45 4.70
C CYS A 76 -0.98 7.27 5.82
N THR A 77 -1.53 6.57 6.82
CA THR A 77 -2.20 7.17 7.97
C THR A 77 -1.99 6.33 9.23
N THR A 78 -2.15 6.95 10.39
CA THR A 78 -2.24 6.27 11.70
C THR A 78 -3.69 6.14 12.20
N GLU A 79 -4.68 6.64 11.44
CA GLU A 79 -6.06 6.70 11.88
C GLU A 79 -6.88 5.51 11.36
N ASN A 80 -7.30 4.63 12.27
CA ASN A 80 -8.05 3.41 11.92
C ASN A 80 -9.46 3.69 11.40
N ILE A 81 -10.00 4.87 11.66
CA ILE A 81 -11.32 5.31 11.17
C ILE A 81 -11.43 5.24 9.65
N PHE A 82 -10.30 5.32 8.92
CA PHE A 82 -10.29 5.15 7.48
C PHE A 82 -10.80 3.78 7.03
N GLN A 83 -10.70 2.73 7.85
CA GLN A 83 -11.24 1.39 7.51
C GLN A 83 -12.75 1.43 7.20
N GLU A 84 -13.48 2.42 7.74
CA GLU A 84 -14.91 2.64 7.49
C GLU A 84 -15.17 3.60 6.31
N LYS A 85 -14.18 4.40 5.90
CA LYS A 85 -14.30 5.44 4.85
C LYS A 85 -14.00 4.87 3.46
N LYS A 86 -14.72 3.81 3.12
CA LYS A 86 -14.55 2.97 1.93
C LYS A 86 -14.61 3.69 0.58
N SER A 87 -15.13 4.91 0.52
CA SER A 87 -15.21 5.71 -0.72
C SER A 87 -13.91 6.43 -1.06
N THR A 88 -13.00 6.59 -0.10
CA THR A 88 -11.80 7.41 -0.28
C THR A 88 -10.61 6.65 -0.84
N TYR A 89 -10.67 5.32 -0.93
CA TYR A 89 -9.61 4.46 -1.47
C TYR A 89 -10.18 3.29 -2.26
N ASP A 90 -9.34 2.67 -3.09
CA ASP A 90 -9.66 1.40 -3.74
C ASP A 90 -9.21 0.21 -2.89
N VAL A 91 -8.06 0.35 -2.21
CA VAL A 91 -7.47 -0.67 -1.34
C VAL A 91 -6.94 -0.03 -0.05
N PHE A 92 -7.42 -0.54 1.08
CA PHE A 92 -6.90 -0.25 2.41
C PHE A 92 -5.99 -1.38 2.86
N ILE A 93 -4.82 -1.07 3.39
CA ILE A 93 -3.82 -2.06 3.78
C ILE A 93 -3.44 -1.80 5.23
N ASN A 94 -3.86 -2.71 6.11
CA ASN A 94 -3.39 -2.71 7.49
C ASN A 94 -1.98 -3.30 7.53
N CYS A 95 -1.04 -2.56 8.13
CA CYS A 95 0.38 -2.86 8.19
C CYS A 95 0.91 -2.96 9.64
N ASP A 96 0.04 -3.10 10.65
CA ASP A 96 0.43 -3.21 12.07
C ASP A 96 1.27 -4.48 12.33
N ASP A 97 0.62 -5.65 12.28
CA ASP A 97 1.26 -6.95 12.55
C ASP A 97 1.51 -7.71 11.23
N GLU A 98 0.41 -8.06 10.54
CA GLU A 98 0.42 -8.69 9.23
C GLU A 98 -0.07 -7.71 8.17
N VAL A 99 0.46 -7.81 6.95
CA VAL A 99 0.00 -6.99 5.82
C VAL A 99 -1.33 -7.54 5.30
N LEU A 100 -2.43 -6.90 5.68
CA LEU A 100 -3.78 -7.30 5.35
C LEU A 100 -4.42 -6.32 4.35
N PHE A 101 -4.71 -6.83 3.15
CA PHE A 101 -5.38 -6.08 2.09
C PHE A 101 -6.90 -6.15 2.25
N GLN A 102 -7.56 -5.00 2.15
CA GLN A 102 -9.01 -4.86 2.22
C GLN A 102 -9.49 -4.01 1.04
N THR A 103 -10.49 -4.49 0.33
CA THR A 103 -11.11 -3.77 -0.80
C THR A 103 -12.59 -4.09 -0.87
N ASN A 104 -13.39 -3.14 -1.36
CA ASN A 104 -14.80 -3.35 -1.65
C ASN A 104 -15.05 -3.66 -3.14
N ASP A 105 -14.02 -3.53 -3.97
CA ASP A 105 -14.09 -3.84 -5.40
C ASP A 105 -13.76 -5.32 -5.61
N SER A 106 -14.76 -6.10 -6.01
CA SER A 106 -14.61 -7.53 -6.28
C SER A 106 -13.63 -7.82 -7.41
N SER A 107 -13.42 -6.87 -8.34
CA SER A 107 -12.45 -7.00 -9.43
C SER A 107 -11.00 -6.94 -8.95
N LEU A 108 -10.75 -6.37 -7.77
CA LEU A 108 -9.41 -6.27 -7.17
C LEU A 108 -9.03 -7.48 -6.31
N GLN A 109 -10.00 -8.31 -5.91
CA GLN A 109 -9.76 -9.54 -5.15
C GLN A 109 -8.69 -10.47 -5.76
N PRO A 110 -8.71 -10.79 -7.07
CA PRO A 110 -7.65 -11.60 -7.69
C PRO A 110 -6.28 -10.90 -7.69
N ILE A 111 -6.25 -9.57 -7.68
CA ILE A 111 -5.00 -8.78 -7.75
C ILE A 111 -4.32 -8.74 -6.38
N ILE A 112 -5.10 -8.56 -5.30
CA ILE A 112 -4.57 -8.47 -3.92
C ILE A 112 -4.18 -9.83 -3.34
N LYS A 113 -4.72 -10.92 -3.88
CA LYS A 113 -4.43 -12.27 -3.39
C LYS A 113 -2.98 -12.65 -3.66
N LEU A 114 -2.29 -13.09 -2.61
CA LEU A 114 -0.94 -13.62 -2.72
C LEU A 114 -0.93 -14.96 -3.45
N THR A 115 -0.17 -15.07 -4.54
CA THR A 115 -0.04 -16.31 -5.32
C THR A 115 1.13 -17.17 -4.86
N ARG A 116 1.15 -18.44 -5.27
CA ARG A 116 2.33 -19.32 -5.05
C ARG A 116 3.58 -18.77 -5.74
N ASN A 117 3.41 -18.13 -6.89
CA ASN A 117 4.53 -17.56 -7.64
C ASN A 117 5.15 -16.37 -6.89
N ASP A 118 4.31 -15.49 -6.32
CA ASP A 118 4.76 -14.35 -5.50
C ASP A 118 5.66 -14.82 -4.35
N ARG A 119 5.27 -15.88 -3.63
CA ARG A 119 6.07 -16.47 -2.54
C ARG A 119 7.43 -17.04 -3.00
N ASN A 120 7.53 -17.49 -4.24
CA ASN A 120 8.75 -18.10 -4.77
C ASN A 120 9.71 -17.05 -5.34
N ARG A 121 9.21 -15.91 -5.82
CA ARG A 121 10.02 -14.85 -6.42
C ARG A 121 11.02 -14.23 -5.44
N LEU A 122 10.65 -14.06 -4.17
CA LEU A 122 11.55 -13.57 -3.13
C LEU A 122 12.56 -14.61 -2.62
N LYS A 123 12.34 -15.89 -2.89
CA LYS A 123 13.27 -16.97 -2.51
C LYS A 123 14.40 -17.18 -3.51
N LYS A 124 14.25 -16.65 -4.73
CA LYS A 124 15.35 -16.66 -5.70
C LYS A 124 16.34 -15.59 -5.26
N PRO A 125 17.61 -15.93 -4.98
CA PRO A 125 18.64 -14.90 -4.82
C PRO A 125 18.66 -14.04 -6.09
N MET A 126 18.71 -12.71 -5.94
CA MET A 126 19.07 -11.81 -7.04
C MET A 126 20.53 -12.11 -7.41
N THR A 127 20.71 -13.12 -8.27
CA THR A 127 21.97 -13.40 -8.98
C THR A 127 22.14 -12.47 -10.15
#